data_AF-A0A849Q2J5-F1
#
_entry.id   AF-A0A849Q2J5-F1
#
_cell.length_a   1.000
_cell.length_b   1.000
_cell.length_c   1.000
_cell.angle_alpha   90.00
_cell.angle_beta   90.00
_cell.angle_gamma   90.00
#
_symmetry.space_group_name_H-M   'P 1'
#
loop_
_entity.id
_entity.type
_entity.pdbx_description
1 polymer ?
#
loop_
_entity_poly.entity_id
_entity_poly.type
_entity_poly.pdbx_seq_one_letter_code
_entity_poly.pdbx_strand_id
1 'polypeptide(L)'
;MKGREGGEGEAAGPAEAPGQRLVSRRLLLIGATYLVASLSFIIILPLLTKNLTATEYGTWVLVLAAVTLSPLVVDLGLPGAMVRFMAAESEREKVQEGFYSVLLVCLGTASVTAVVLALLAPFIAVGPLSGQEDVIRLMAGVIFIDCIMAVVYNYFRTFQRIKLYSGFITLQTLLLVAFLAVTLLSG
;
A
#
# COMPACT_ATOMS: atom_id res chain seq x y z
N MET A 1 -5.99 -69.63 -3.50
CA MET A 1 -7.09 -68.83 -4.09
C MET A 1 -7.49 -67.79 -3.04
N LYS A 2 -6.78 -66.66 -2.93
CA LYS A 2 -7.01 -65.36 -3.60
C LYS A 2 -8.33 -64.68 -3.17
N GLY A 3 -8.35 -64.11 -1.96
CA GLY A 3 -9.17 -62.94 -1.61
C GLY A 3 -8.40 -61.67 -1.99
N ARG A 4 -9.00 -60.67 -2.65
CA ARG A 4 -9.72 -59.53 -2.06
C ARG A 4 -8.92 -58.85 -0.96
N GLU A 5 -8.79 -57.54 -0.86
CA GLU A 5 -9.21 -56.33 -1.56
C GLU A 5 -8.46 -55.23 -0.77
N GLY A 6 -7.98 -54.15 -1.39
CA GLY A 6 -7.27 -53.11 -0.64
C GLY A 6 -6.26 -52.32 -1.45
N GLY A 7 -6.58 -52.02 -2.71
CA GLY A 7 -5.97 -50.86 -3.36
C GLY A 7 -6.77 -49.66 -2.91
N GLU A 8 -6.33 -49.04 -1.82
CA GLU A 8 -6.78 -47.70 -1.43
C GLU A 8 -6.59 -46.80 -2.64
N GLY A 9 -7.70 -46.44 -3.27
CA GLY A 9 -7.76 -45.33 -4.19
C GLY A 9 -7.40 -44.09 -3.39
N GLU A 10 -6.11 -43.77 -3.35
CA GLU A 10 -5.61 -42.48 -2.92
C GLU A 10 -6.40 -41.43 -3.68
N ALA A 11 -7.29 -40.77 -2.95
CA ALA A 11 -8.20 -39.78 -3.46
C ALA A 11 -7.35 -38.64 -4.03
N ALA A 12 -7.07 -38.70 -5.33
CA ALA A 12 -6.61 -37.57 -6.09
C ALA A 12 -7.65 -36.47 -5.89
N GLY A 13 -7.34 -35.52 -4.99
CA GLY A 13 -8.17 -34.36 -4.74
C GLY A 13 -8.54 -33.72 -6.07
N PRO A 14 -9.76 -33.19 -6.20
CA PRO A 14 -10.33 -32.81 -7.49
C PRO A 14 -9.34 -31.92 -8.24
N ALA A 15 -8.94 -32.36 -9.44
CA ALA A 15 -8.01 -31.63 -10.27
C ALA A 15 -8.59 -30.23 -10.55
N GLU A 16 -8.08 -29.22 -9.84
CA GLU A 16 -8.56 -27.84 -9.99
C GLU A 16 -8.53 -27.40 -11.45
N ALA A 17 -9.64 -26.82 -11.92
CA ALA A 17 -9.73 -26.29 -13.26
C ALA A 17 -8.62 -25.24 -13.49
N PRO A 18 -8.06 -25.12 -14.71
CA PRO A 18 -6.92 -24.23 -14.98
C PRO A 18 -7.16 -22.76 -14.57
N GLY A 19 -8.43 -22.30 -14.58
CA GLY A 19 -8.82 -20.99 -14.07
C GLY A 19 -8.73 -20.85 -12.54
N GLN A 20 -9.07 -21.90 -11.78
CA GLN A 20 -9.01 -21.91 -10.31
C GLN A 20 -7.57 -21.83 -9.81
N ARG A 21 -6.65 -22.59 -10.42
CA ARG A 21 -5.21 -22.57 -10.10
C ARG A 21 -4.56 -21.18 -10.31
N LEU A 22 -5.03 -20.43 -11.32
CA LEU A 22 -4.51 -19.10 -11.61
C LEU A 22 -4.98 -18.08 -10.55
N VAL A 23 -6.25 -18.17 -10.15
CA VAL A 23 -6.82 -17.30 -9.10
C VAL A 23 -6.19 -17.59 -7.75
N SER A 24 -6.08 -18.86 -7.35
CA SER A 24 -5.47 -19.27 -6.08
C SER A 24 -4.02 -18.80 -5.98
N ARG A 25 -3.23 -18.94 -7.06
CA ARG A 25 -1.85 -18.43 -7.09
C ARG A 25 -1.76 -16.91 -6.95
N ARG A 26 -2.67 -16.14 -7.57
CA ARG A 26 -2.69 -14.67 -7.45
C ARG A 26 -3.09 -14.24 -6.04
N LEU A 27 -4.10 -14.88 -5.46
CA LEU A 27 -4.52 -14.64 -4.08
C LEU A 27 -3.40 -14.95 -3.08
N LEU A 28 -2.71 -16.08 -3.28
CA LEU A 28 -1.59 -16.47 -2.43
C LEU A 28 -0.42 -15.48 -2.54
N LEU A 29 -0.13 -14.98 -3.75
CA LEU A 29 0.92 -13.99 -3.96
C LEU A 29 0.58 -12.65 -3.30
N ILE A 30 -0.66 -12.16 -3.46
CA ILE A 30 -1.14 -10.95 -2.78
C ILE A 30 -1.10 -11.13 -1.27
N GLY A 31 -1.60 -12.26 -0.77
CA GLY A 31 -1.59 -12.61 0.65
C GLY A 31 -0.18 -12.63 1.22
N ALA A 32 0.77 -13.26 0.54
CA ALA A 32 2.18 -13.27 0.93
C ALA A 32 2.78 -11.86 0.96
N THR A 33 2.48 -11.01 -0.03
CA THR A 33 2.90 -9.60 -0.03
C THR A 33 2.40 -8.85 1.20
N TYR A 34 1.11 -8.97 1.52
CA TYR A 34 0.55 -8.31 2.71
C TYR A 34 1.05 -8.91 4.02
N LEU A 35 1.35 -10.20 4.07
CA LEU A 35 1.99 -10.84 5.21
C LEU A 35 3.39 -10.28 5.44
N VAL A 36 4.21 -10.16 4.39
CA VAL A 36 5.54 -9.54 4.49
C VAL A 36 5.41 -8.10 5.01
N ALA A 37 4.53 -7.29 4.42
CA ALA A 37 4.30 -5.92 4.86
C ALA A 37 3.86 -5.83 6.34
N SER A 38 2.95 -6.72 6.76
CA SER A 38 2.44 -6.74 8.13
C SER A 38 3.50 -7.22 9.13
N LEU A 39 4.27 -8.25 8.80
CA LEU A 39 5.35 -8.77 9.64
C LEU A 39 6.50 -7.76 9.77
N SER A 40 6.74 -6.93 8.75
CA SER A 40 7.72 -5.84 8.84
C SER A 40 7.40 -4.87 9.97
N PHE A 41 6.13 -4.61 10.30
CA PHE A 41 5.76 -3.78 11.45
C PHE A 41 6.20 -4.37 12.79
N ILE A 42 6.24 -5.71 12.92
CA ILE A 42 6.74 -6.36 14.15
C ILE A 42 8.22 -6.07 14.36
N ILE A 43 9.00 -5.96 13.28
CA ILE A 43 10.43 -5.61 13.33
C ILE A 43 10.59 -4.11 13.57
N ILE A 44 9.82 -3.28 12.88
CA ILE A 44 9.88 -1.81 13.00
C ILE A 44 9.51 -1.34 14.40
N LEU A 45 8.55 -1.98 15.07
CA LEU A 45 8.07 -1.55 16.39
C LEU A 45 9.18 -1.47 17.46
N PRO A 46 9.96 -2.52 17.76
CA PRO A 46 11.06 -2.45 18.72
C PRO A 46 12.20 -1.53 18.23
N LEU A 47 12.38 -1.39 16.93
CA LEU A 47 13.32 -0.44 16.32
C LEU A 47 12.94 1.00 16.66
N LEU A 48 11.65 1.35 16.57
CA LEU A 48 11.15 2.68 16.89
C LEU A 48 11.12 2.93 18.41
N THR A 49 10.57 2.00 19.20
CA THR A 49 10.36 2.22 20.65
C THR A 49 11.64 2.22 21.48
N LYS A 50 12.73 1.61 20.99
CA LYS A 50 14.04 1.68 21.66
C LYS A 50 14.78 2.99 21.42
N ASN A 51 14.48 3.68 20.32
CA ASN A 51 15.29 4.82 19.86
C ASN A 51 14.54 6.16 19.91
N LEU A 52 13.21 6.12 19.93
CA LEU A 52 12.37 7.30 20.07
C LEU A 52 11.91 7.45 21.51
N THR A 53 11.86 8.69 21.97
CA THR A 53 11.14 9.05 23.20
C THR A 53 9.65 8.78 23.04
N ALA A 54 8.92 8.70 24.15
CA ALA A 54 7.47 8.49 24.13
C ALA A 54 6.74 9.56 23.30
N THR A 55 7.22 10.81 23.32
CA THR A 55 6.66 11.91 22.54
C THR A 55 6.88 11.72 21.05
N GLU A 56 8.11 11.39 20.62
CA GLU A 56 8.42 11.22 19.20
C GLU A 56 7.74 9.99 18.60
N TYR A 57 7.64 8.90 19.36
CA TYR A 57 6.85 7.73 18.97
C TYR A 57 5.36 8.09 18.84
N GLY A 58 4.82 8.89 19.78
CA GLY A 58 3.44 9.40 19.71
C GLY A 58 3.19 10.20 18.43
N THR A 59 4.10 11.11 18.07
CA THR A 59 4.04 11.83 16.79
C THR A 59 4.06 10.87 15.61
N TRP A 60 4.98 9.91 15.58
CA TRP A 60 5.09 8.94 14.49
C TRP A 60 3.78 8.20 14.24
N VAL A 61 3.14 7.70 15.31
CA VAL A 61 1.85 7.00 15.22
C VAL A 61 0.76 7.93 14.70
N LEU A 62 0.73 9.19 15.13
CA LEU A 62 -0.24 10.18 14.67
C LEU A 62 -0.06 10.51 13.19
N VAL A 63 1.18 10.68 12.73
CA VAL A 63 1.50 10.89 11.30
C VAL A 63 1.07 9.70 10.47
N LEU A 64 1.39 8.48 10.93
CA LEU A 64 0.98 7.25 10.23
C LEU A 64 -0.54 7.14 10.12
N ALA A 65 -1.28 7.46 11.19
CA ALA A 65 -2.74 7.48 11.18
C ALA A 65 -3.30 8.50 10.19
N ALA A 66 -2.73 9.72 10.17
CA ALA A 66 -3.14 10.77 9.24
C ALA A 66 -2.91 10.38 7.77
N VAL A 67 -1.75 9.80 7.45
CA VAL A 67 -1.44 9.29 6.11
C VAL A 67 -2.42 8.19 5.72
N THR A 68 -2.70 7.23 6.62
CA THR A 68 -3.61 6.10 6.35
C THR A 68 -5.05 6.56 6.09
N LEU A 69 -5.49 7.64 6.75
CA LEU A 69 -6.84 8.20 6.56
C LEU A 69 -6.92 9.16 5.38
N SER A 70 -5.79 9.70 4.90
CA SER A 70 -5.75 10.70 3.83
C SER A 70 -6.46 10.29 2.53
N PRO A 71 -6.43 9.02 2.06
CA PRO A 71 -7.10 8.64 0.82
C PRO A 71 -8.62 8.83 0.85
N LEU A 72 -9.24 8.88 2.04
CA LEU A 72 -10.68 9.13 2.20
C LEU A 72 -11.10 10.51 1.66
N VAL A 73 -10.17 11.45 1.61
CA VAL A 73 -10.43 12.83 1.20
C VAL A 73 -9.63 13.20 -0.05
N VAL A 74 -8.38 12.75 -0.14
CA VAL A 74 -7.44 13.19 -1.18
C VAL A 74 -7.70 12.53 -2.53
N ASP A 75 -7.88 11.21 -2.53
CA ASP A 75 -7.95 10.43 -3.77
C ASP A 75 -9.36 10.41 -4.39
N LEU A 76 -10.35 10.93 -3.67
CA LEU A 76 -11.78 10.94 -4.03
C LEU A 76 -12.33 9.55 -4.41
N GLY A 77 -11.65 8.46 -4.02
CA GLY A 77 -11.97 7.10 -4.41
C GLY A 77 -11.68 6.74 -5.87
N LEU A 78 -11.03 7.64 -6.65
CA LEU A 78 -10.76 7.43 -8.07
C LEU A 78 -9.87 6.22 -8.38
N PRO A 79 -8.80 5.93 -7.60
CA PRO A 79 -8.01 4.72 -7.82
C PRO A 79 -8.85 3.44 -7.69
N GLY A 80 -9.85 3.43 -6.79
CA GLY A 80 -10.81 2.33 -6.67
C GLY A 80 -11.79 2.26 -7.84
N ALA A 81 -12.23 3.39 -8.36
CA ALA A 81 -13.08 3.46 -9.55
C ALA A 81 -12.37 2.90 -10.79
N MET A 82 -11.06 3.15 -10.96
CA MET A 82 -10.27 2.55 -12.04
C MET A 82 -10.40 1.03 -12.07
N VAL A 83 -10.24 0.36 -10.93
CA VAL A 83 -10.33 -1.10 -10.82
C VAL A 83 -11.70 -1.62 -11.25
N ARG A 84 -12.78 -0.84 -11.01
CA ARG A 84 -14.15 -1.24 -11.34
C ARG A 84 -14.52 -0.97 -12.79
N PHE A 85 -14.14 0.19 -13.33
CA PHE A 85 -14.60 0.65 -14.63
C PHE A 85 -13.60 0.40 -15.77
N MET A 86 -12.29 0.49 -15.49
CA MET A 86 -11.26 0.31 -16.53
C MET A 86 -10.84 -1.15 -16.71
N ALA A 87 -11.20 -2.06 -15.80
CA ALA A 87 -10.79 -3.47 -15.89
C ALA A 87 -11.40 -4.20 -17.10
N ALA A 88 -12.55 -3.74 -17.60
CA ALA A 88 -13.22 -4.30 -18.78
C ALA A 88 -12.82 -3.60 -20.09
N GLU A 89 -12.09 -2.48 -20.02
CA GLU A 89 -11.69 -1.72 -21.20
C GLU A 89 -10.51 -2.39 -21.90
N SER A 90 -10.61 -2.52 -23.22
CA SER A 90 -9.61 -3.18 -24.07
C SER A 90 -8.95 -2.22 -25.06
N GLU A 91 -9.60 -1.09 -25.34
CA GLU A 91 -9.05 -0.05 -26.19
C GLU A 91 -7.97 0.73 -25.44
N ARG A 92 -6.73 0.64 -25.93
CA ARG A 92 -5.55 1.27 -25.31
C ARG A 92 -5.71 2.78 -25.13
N GLU A 93 -6.32 3.46 -26.10
CA GLU A 93 -6.52 4.91 -26.06
C GLU A 93 -7.45 5.31 -24.91
N LYS A 94 -8.58 4.63 -24.76
CA LYS A 94 -9.51 4.83 -23.64
C LYS A 94 -8.89 4.52 -22.27
N VAL A 95 -8.06 3.47 -22.20
CA VAL A 95 -7.30 3.17 -20.97
C VAL A 95 -6.32 4.29 -20.63
N GLN A 96 -5.61 4.82 -21.62
CA GLN A 96 -4.65 5.91 -21.41
C GLN A 96 -5.35 7.19 -20.98
N GLU A 97 -6.43 7.56 -21.67
CA GLU A 97 -7.23 8.73 -21.33
C GLU A 97 -7.80 8.63 -19.91
N GLY A 98 -8.37 7.48 -19.54
CA GLY A 98 -8.87 7.23 -18.19
C GLY A 98 -7.78 7.30 -17.13
N PHE A 99 -6.61 6.71 -17.40
CA PHE A 99 -5.48 6.76 -16.47
C PHE A 99 -4.98 8.19 -16.24
N TYR A 100 -4.76 8.96 -17.32
CA TYR A 100 -4.27 10.34 -17.21
C TYR A 100 -5.32 11.27 -16.60
N SER A 101 -6.61 11.04 -16.85
CA SER A 101 -7.69 11.78 -16.22
C SER A 101 -7.69 11.58 -14.71
N VAL A 102 -7.63 10.32 -14.25
CA VAL A 102 -7.54 10.00 -12.83
C VAL A 102 -6.27 10.58 -12.22
N LEU A 103 -5.13 10.41 -12.88
CA LEU A 103 -3.85 10.93 -12.41
C LEU A 103 -3.88 12.45 -12.26
N LEU A 104 -4.44 13.18 -13.22
CA LEU A 104 -4.51 14.64 -13.20
C LEU A 104 -5.40 15.15 -12.07
N VAL A 105 -6.56 14.52 -11.86
CA VAL A 105 -7.45 14.88 -10.75
C VAL A 105 -6.78 14.59 -9.41
N CYS A 106 -6.21 13.40 -9.24
CA CYS A 106 -5.49 13.02 -8.03
C CYS A 106 -4.29 13.97 -7.76
N LEU A 107 -3.52 14.33 -8.80
CA LEU A 107 -2.44 15.31 -8.66
C LEU A 107 -2.96 16.66 -8.18
N GLY A 108 -4.06 17.15 -8.76
CA GLY A 108 -4.68 18.40 -8.37
C GLY A 108 -5.15 18.39 -6.91
N THR A 109 -5.91 17.37 -6.51
CA THR A 109 -6.45 17.26 -5.14
C THR A 109 -5.34 17.04 -4.12
N ALA A 110 -4.34 16.22 -4.44
CA ALA A 110 -3.19 15.99 -3.58
C ALA A 110 -2.32 17.24 -3.44
N SER A 111 -2.06 17.98 -4.52
CA SER A 111 -1.31 19.24 -4.46
C SER A 111 -2.04 20.27 -3.61
N VAL A 112 -3.35 20.46 -3.82
CA VAL A 112 -4.15 21.39 -3.01
C VAL A 112 -4.12 20.97 -1.54
N THR A 113 -4.32 19.69 -1.25
CA THR A 113 -4.29 19.18 0.13
C THR A 113 -2.93 19.38 0.78
N ALA A 114 -1.85 19.06 0.07
CA ALA A 114 -0.50 19.21 0.59
C ALA A 114 -0.14 20.68 0.86
N VAL A 115 -0.51 21.59 -0.05
CA VAL A 115 -0.30 23.04 0.15
C VAL A 115 -1.12 23.53 1.34
N VAL A 116 -2.40 23.16 1.44
CA VAL A 116 -3.26 23.55 2.56
C VAL A 116 -2.68 23.05 3.89
N LEU A 117 -2.28 21.78 3.97
CA LEU A 117 -1.67 21.21 5.18
C LEU A 117 -0.36 21.89 5.54
N ALA A 118 0.49 22.20 4.55
CA ALA A 118 1.77 22.85 4.79
C ALA A 118 1.60 24.31 5.27
N LEU A 119 0.66 25.06 4.69
CA LEU A 119 0.34 26.43 5.10
C LEU A 119 -0.32 26.48 6.47
N LEU A 120 -1.17 25.50 6.78
CA LEU A 120 -1.83 25.39 8.08
C LEU A 120 -0.98 24.68 9.14
N ALA A 121 0.25 24.25 8.83
CA ALA A 121 1.13 23.55 9.76
C ALA A 121 1.29 24.26 11.11
N PRO A 122 1.48 25.60 11.19
CA PRO A 122 1.57 26.31 12.48
C PRO A 122 0.28 26.24 13.31
N PHE A 123 -0.88 26.10 12.67
CA PHE A 123 -2.18 26.00 13.33
C PHE A 123 -2.52 24.56 13.73
N ILE A 124 -2.00 23.57 12.99
CA ILE A 124 -2.18 22.15 13.26
C ILE A 124 -1.19 21.64 14.31
N ALA A 125 -0.01 22.27 14.43
CA ALA A 125 1.05 21.95 15.39
C ALA A 125 0.67 22.35 16.84
N VAL A 126 -0.43 21.80 17.35
CA VAL A 126 -0.95 22.01 18.70
C VAL A 126 -0.98 20.70 19.48
N GLY A 127 -0.99 20.78 20.81
CA GLY A 127 -1.05 19.61 21.68
C GLY A 127 0.15 18.67 21.47
N PRO A 128 -0.05 17.37 21.16
CA PRO A 128 1.04 16.41 20.94
C PRO A 128 2.02 16.80 19.82
N LEU A 129 1.60 17.64 18.87
CA LEU A 129 2.41 18.12 17.74
C LEU A 129 3.03 19.50 17.97
N SER A 130 2.96 20.04 19.19
CA SER A 130 3.47 21.37 19.50
C SER A 130 4.94 21.51 19.09
N GLY A 131 5.25 22.51 18.26
CA GLY A 131 6.60 22.79 17.75
C GLY A 131 7.08 21.86 16.63
N GLN A 132 6.24 20.96 16.10
CA GLN A 132 6.59 19.98 15.08
C GLN A 132 6.04 20.34 13.70
N GLU A 133 6.08 21.63 13.36
CA GLU A 133 5.59 22.16 12.08
C GLU A 133 6.25 21.50 10.87
N ASP A 134 7.56 21.23 10.97
CA ASP A 134 8.33 20.57 9.92
C ASP A 134 7.85 19.14 9.69
N VAL A 135 7.44 18.42 10.75
CA VAL A 135 6.87 17.07 10.63
C VAL A 135 5.55 17.12 9.85
N ILE A 136 4.72 18.14 10.10
CA ILE A 136 3.45 18.32 9.39
C ILE A 136 3.69 18.66 7.91
N ARG A 137 4.67 19.52 7.61
CA ARG A 137 5.08 19.83 6.23
C ARG A 137 5.61 18.59 5.49
N LEU A 138 6.41 17.77 6.16
CA LEU A 138 6.88 16.49 5.62
C LEU A 138 5.72 15.53 5.38
N MET A 139 4.80 15.40 6.34
CA MET A 139 3.60 14.58 6.21
C MET A 139 2.72 14.99 5.02
N ALA A 140 2.57 16.30 4.77
CA ALA A 140 1.86 16.81 3.60
C ALA A 140 2.50 16.32 2.29
N GLY A 141 3.84 16.31 2.22
CA GLY A 141 4.58 15.74 1.09
C GLY A 141 4.40 14.22 0.96
N VAL A 142 4.37 13.49 2.09
CA VAL A 142 4.11 12.03 2.08
C VAL A 142 2.72 11.73 1.54
N ILE A 143 1.69 12.46 1.98
CA ILE A 143 0.31 12.30 1.47
C ILE A 143 0.25 12.56 -0.04
N PHE A 144 0.96 13.58 -0.52
CA PHE A 144 1.04 13.86 -1.95
C PHE A 144 1.61 12.69 -2.75
N ILE A 145 2.73 12.13 -2.29
CA ILE A 145 3.38 10.98 -2.93
C ILE A 145 2.50 9.74 -2.86
N ASP A 146 1.86 9.48 -1.70
CA ASP A 146 1.01 8.32 -1.48
C ASP A 146 -0.19 8.28 -2.44
N CYS A 147 -0.85 9.42 -2.65
CA CYS A 147 -1.94 9.57 -3.63
C CYS A 147 -1.50 9.15 -5.05
N ILE A 148 -0.34 9.62 -5.50
CA ILE A 148 0.20 9.28 -6.82
C ILE A 148 0.52 7.78 -6.90
N MET A 149 1.15 7.24 -5.85
CA MET A 149 1.45 5.81 -5.75
C MET A 149 0.18 4.97 -5.78
N ALA A 150 -0.89 5.42 -5.13
CA ALA A 150 -2.19 4.74 -5.13
C ALA A 150 -2.75 4.60 -6.56
N VAL A 151 -2.64 5.65 -7.40
CA VAL A 151 -3.06 5.59 -8.82
C VAL A 151 -2.23 4.56 -9.59
N VAL A 152 -0.90 4.58 -9.44
CA VAL A 152 0.02 3.64 -10.12
C VAL A 152 -0.23 2.19 -9.69
N TYR A 153 -0.39 1.96 -8.39
CA TYR A 153 -0.68 0.64 -7.84
C TYR A 153 -2.03 0.11 -8.31
N ASN A 154 -3.07 0.95 -8.32
CA ASN A 154 -4.38 0.54 -8.81
C ASN A 154 -4.40 0.33 -10.33
N TYR A 155 -3.56 1.00 -11.11
CA TYR A 155 -3.38 0.68 -12.52
C TYR A 155 -2.89 -0.76 -12.73
N PHE A 156 -1.80 -1.16 -12.04
CA PHE A 156 -1.30 -2.54 -12.13
C PHE A 156 -2.32 -3.57 -11.64
N ARG A 157 -3.08 -3.23 -10.60
CA ARG A 157 -4.16 -4.06 -10.06
C ARG A 157 -5.33 -4.21 -11.05
N THR A 158 -5.74 -3.12 -11.70
CA THR A 158 -6.82 -3.09 -12.70
C THR A 158 -6.55 -4.09 -13.81
N PHE A 159 -5.34 -4.06 -14.38
CA PHE A 159 -4.93 -4.97 -15.47
C PHE A 159 -4.35 -6.30 -14.97
N GLN A 160 -4.59 -6.66 -13.70
CA GLN A 160 -4.20 -7.94 -13.12
C GLN A 160 -2.71 -8.27 -13.25
N ARG A 161 -1.84 -7.26 -13.32
CA ARG A 161 -0.38 -7.41 -13.33
C ARG A 161 0.14 -7.59 -11.90
N ILE A 162 -0.41 -8.58 -11.21
CA ILE A 162 -0.23 -8.83 -9.77
C ILE A 162 1.24 -9.01 -9.40
N LYS A 163 2.06 -9.60 -10.27
CA LYS A 163 3.51 -9.74 -10.01
C LYS A 163 4.23 -8.40 -9.85
N LEU A 164 3.90 -7.42 -10.70
CA LEU A 164 4.51 -6.08 -10.61
C LEU A 164 3.98 -5.35 -9.38
N TYR A 165 2.65 -5.34 -9.19
CA TYR A 165 2.00 -4.75 -8.01
C TYR A 165 2.62 -5.27 -6.70
N SER A 166 2.67 -6.60 -6.55
CA SER A 166 3.25 -7.23 -5.37
C SER A 166 4.76 -6.99 -5.25
N GLY A 167 5.49 -6.98 -6.38
CA GLY A 167 6.91 -6.67 -6.38
C GLY A 167 7.20 -5.25 -5.86
N PHE A 168 6.43 -4.25 -6.30
CA PHE A 168 6.56 -2.87 -5.82
C PHE A 168 6.28 -2.76 -4.32
N ILE A 169 5.20 -3.35 -3.83
CA ILE A 169 4.85 -3.30 -2.39
C ILE A 169 5.92 -3.99 -1.55
N THR A 170 6.35 -5.19 -1.94
CA THR A 170 7.41 -5.91 -1.23
C THR A 170 8.71 -5.10 -1.24
N LEU A 171 9.11 -4.54 -2.39
CA LEU A 171 10.31 -3.73 -2.49
C LEU A 171 10.22 -2.47 -1.63
N GLN A 172 9.11 -1.73 -1.67
CA GLN A 172 8.86 -0.56 -0.84
C GLN A 172 8.99 -0.91 0.65
N THR A 173 8.41 -2.02 1.07
CA THR A 173 8.47 -2.50 2.46
C THR A 173 9.91 -2.82 2.87
N LEU A 174 10.64 -3.55 2.03
CA LEU A 174 12.04 -3.90 2.31
C LEU A 174 12.95 -2.68 2.35
N LEU A 175 12.73 -1.70 1.45
CA LEU A 175 13.46 -0.44 1.44
C LEU A 175 13.19 0.37 2.71
N LEU A 176 11.94 0.42 3.19
CA LEU A 176 11.60 1.09 4.45
C LEU A 176 12.33 0.46 5.64
N VAL A 177 12.28 -0.87 5.76
CA VAL A 177 12.96 -1.60 6.84
C VAL A 177 14.48 -1.41 6.75
N ALA A 178 15.06 -1.50 5.55
CA ALA A 178 16.49 -1.30 5.33
C ALA A 178 16.91 0.13 5.67
N PHE A 179 16.14 1.14 5.25
CA PHE A 179 16.40 2.54 5.57
C PHE A 179 16.41 2.77 7.08
N LEU A 180 15.38 2.33 7.79
CA LEU A 180 15.30 2.46 9.25
C LEU A 180 16.43 1.73 9.97
N ALA A 181 16.80 0.54 9.49
CA ALA A 181 17.92 -0.22 10.04
C ALA A 181 19.26 0.52 9.84
N VAL A 182 19.50 1.07 8.64
CA VAL A 182 20.74 1.83 8.33
C VAL A 182 20.81 3.12 9.13
N THR A 183 19.74 3.91 9.19
CA THR A 183 19.71 5.15 9.99
C THR A 183 19.98 4.87 11.46
N LEU A 184 19.53 3.71 11.95
CA LEU A 184 19.81 3.31 13.33
C LEU A 184 21.25 2.84 13.53
N LEU A 185 21.82 2.07 12.60
CA LEU A 185 23.21 1.57 12.72
C LEU A 185 24.27 2.66 12.49
N SER A 186 23.88 3.79 11.91
CA SER A 186 24.76 4.92 11.60
C SER A 186 24.63 6.11 12.56
N GLY A 187 23.63 6.09 13.45
CA GLY A 187 23.47 7.04 14.56
C GLY A 187 24.01 6.47 15.86
#